data_AF-A0A919LTM2-F1
#
_entry.id   AF-A0A919LTM2-F1
#
_cell.length_a   1.000
_cell.length_b   1.000
_cell.length_c   1.000
_cell.angle_alpha   90.00
_cell.angle_beta   90.00
_cell.angle_gamma   90.00
#
_symmetry.space_group_name_H-M   'P 1'
#
loop_
_entity.id
_entity.type
_entity.pdbx_description
1 polymer ?
#
loop_
_entity_poly.entity_id
_entity_poly.type
_entity_poly.pdbx_seq_one_letter_code
_entity_poly.pdbx_strand_id
1 'polypeptide(L)'
;MQIRANAVVLATGGAGRVYRYNTNGGIVTGDGMGMAPGHGVPLRDMEFVQYHPTGLPGSGILMTEGCRGEGGILVNKNGYRYLQDYGMGPETPLGEPKNKYMELGPRDKVSRPSGTSGGKGTPSRRRAATWSTSISATSARKTAGASAVYL
;
A
#
# COMPACT_ATOMS: atom_id res chain seq x y z
N MET A 1 -4.96 -5.27 -34.43
CA MET A 1 -3.69 -6.03 -34.52
C MET A 1 -3.92 -7.37 -33.84
N GLN A 2 -3.51 -8.49 -34.44
CA GLN A 2 -3.57 -9.82 -33.82
C GLN A 2 -2.15 -10.31 -33.62
N ILE A 3 -1.80 -10.70 -32.40
CA ILE A 3 -0.51 -11.36 -32.10
C ILE A 3 -0.78 -12.84 -31.87
N ARG A 4 -0.11 -13.71 -32.64
CA ARG A 4 -0.22 -15.17 -32.54
C ARG A 4 1.06 -15.72 -31.94
N ALA A 5 0.94 -16.50 -30.88
CA ALA A 5 2.06 -17.14 -30.20
C ALA A 5 1.57 -18.42 -29.51
N ASN A 6 2.48 -19.38 -29.30
CA ASN A 6 2.15 -20.63 -28.60
C ASN A 6 1.88 -20.41 -27.09
N ALA A 7 2.42 -19.33 -26.53
CA ALA A 7 2.20 -18.90 -25.14
C ALA A 7 2.28 -17.37 -25.04
N VAL A 8 1.58 -16.81 -24.06
CA VAL A 8 1.54 -15.36 -23.78
C VAL A 8 1.72 -15.16 -22.27
N VAL A 9 2.56 -14.21 -21.88
CA VAL A 9 2.73 -13.80 -20.48
C VAL A 9 2.12 -12.43 -20.29
N LEU A 10 1.28 -12.28 -19.28
CA LEU A 10 0.68 -10.99 -18.92
C LEU A 10 1.38 -10.46 -17.67
N ALA A 11 2.09 -9.34 -17.86
CA ALA A 11 2.84 -8.62 -16.83
C ALA A 11 2.41 -7.14 -16.82
N THR A 12 1.10 -6.90 -16.76
CA THR A 12 0.48 -5.58 -16.94
C THR A 12 0.52 -4.69 -15.68
N GLY A 13 1.11 -5.17 -14.60
CA GLY A 13 1.11 -4.48 -13.30
C GLY A 13 -0.22 -4.61 -12.55
N GLY A 14 -0.44 -3.73 -11.58
CA GLY A 14 -1.62 -3.72 -10.70
C GLY A 14 -2.80 -2.90 -11.22
N ALA A 15 -3.77 -2.65 -10.33
CA ALA A 15 -4.98 -1.87 -10.60
C ALA A 15 -5.05 -0.59 -9.74
N GLY A 16 -3.91 0.04 -9.43
CA GLY A 16 -3.84 1.15 -8.47
C GLY A 16 -4.78 2.34 -8.77
N ARG A 17 -5.12 2.56 -10.04
CA ARG A 17 -6.00 3.65 -10.48
C ARG A 17 -7.47 3.47 -10.09
N VAL A 18 -7.89 2.32 -9.55
CA VAL A 18 -9.24 2.18 -8.95
C VAL A 18 -9.39 2.99 -7.66
N TYR A 19 -8.27 3.39 -7.02
CA TYR A 19 -8.26 4.25 -5.83
C TYR A 19 -7.97 5.69 -6.19
N ARG A 20 -8.73 6.61 -5.59
CA ARG A 20 -8.55 8.07 -5.78
C ARG A 20 -7.15 8.56 -5.42
N TYR A 21 -6.57 8.04 -4.33
CA TYR A 21 -5.23 8.39 -3.86
C TYR A 21 -4.33 7.17 -3.93
N ASN A 22 -3.33 7.20 -4.82
CA ASN A 22 -2.41 6.10 -5.03
C ASN A 22 -1.03 6.61 -5.48
N THR A 23 0.01 5.79 -5.30
CA THR A 23 1.39 6.11 -5.71
C THR A 23 1.73 5.66 -7.13
N ASN A 24 0.77 5.07 -7.84
CA ASN A 24 1.04 4.42 -9.10
C ASN A 24 1.05 5.42 -10.25
N GLY A 25 1.78 5.07 -11.32
CA GLY A 25 1.71 5.80 -12.58
C GLY A 25 0.29 5.79 -13.15
N GLY A 26 -0.03 6.78 -13.99
CA GLY A 26 -1.36 6.91 -14.62
C GLY A 26 -1.80 5.70 -15.45
N ILE A 27 -0.84 4.86 -15.86
CA ILE A 27 -1.04 3.66 -16.69
C ILE A 27 -1.44 2.40 -15.91
N VAL A 28 -1.41 2.43 -14.57
CA VAL A 28 -1.64 1.23 -13.72
C VAL A 28 -3.14 1.03 -13.49
N THR A 29 -3.87 0.76 -14.56
CA THR A 29 -5.35 0.73 -14.64
C THR A 29 -5.97 -0.63 -14.38
N GLY A 30 -5.18 -1.71 -14.38
CA GLY A 30 -5.66 -3.07 -14.16
C GLY A 30 -6.17 -3.78 -15.42
N ASP A 31 -5.79 -3.33 -16.62
CA ASP A 31 -6.33 -3.85 -17.88
C ASP A 31 -6.14 -5.37 -18.04
N GLY A 32 -4.95 -5.90 -17.71
CA GLY A 32 -4.70 -7.34 -17.74
C GLY A 32 -5.53 -8.12 -16.73
N MET A 33 -5.70 -7.58 -15.52
CA MET A 33 -6.59 -8.17 -14.51
C MET A 33 -8.05 -8.16 -14.97
N GLY A 34 -8.49 -7.10 -15.66
CA GLY A 34 -9.85 -6.97 -16.19
C GLY A 34 -10.15 -7.94 -17.32
N MET A 35 -9.16 -8.31 -18.14
CA MET A 35 -9.34 -9.29 -19.23
C MET A 35 -9.46 -10.73 -18.71
N ALA A 36 -8.82 -11.08 -17.60
CA ALA A 36 -8.70 -12.46 -17.13
C ALA A 36 -10.05 -13.16 -16.85
N PRO A 37 -11.01 -12.54 -16.11
CA PRO A 37 -12.31 -13.16 -15.83
C PRO A 37 -13.13 -13.49 -17.08
N GLY A 38 -13.03 -12.67 -18.14
CA GLY A 38 -13.72 -12.91 -19.40
C GLY A 38 -13.25 -14.18 -20.13
N HIS A 39 -12.08 -14.72 -19.76
CA HIS A 39 -11.52 -15.95 -20.29
C HIS A 39 -11.51 -17.10 -19.27
N GLY A 40 -12.29 -17.00 -18.19
CA GLY A 40 -12.41 -18.05 -17.18
C GLY A 40 -11.16 -18.21 -16.30
N VAL A 41 -10.27 -17.21 -16.27
CA VAL A 41 -9.11 -17.20 -15.39
C VAL A 41 -9.48 -16.48 -14.08
N PRO A 42 -9.45 -17.16 -12.92
CA PRO A 42 -9.81 -16.54 -11.66
C PRO A 42 -8.69 -15.62 -11.16
N LEU A 43 -9.09 -14.46 -10.65
CA LEU A 43 -8.23 -13.60 -9.81
C LEU A 43 -8.28 -14.09 -8.37
N ARG A 44 -7.21 -13.87 -7.61
CA ARG A 44 -7.12 -14.28 -6.20
C ARG A 44 -6.70 -13.08 -5.35
N ASP A 45 -7.11 -13.07 -4.08
CA ASP A 45 -6.65 -12.16 -3.01
C ASP A 45 -6.77 -10.66 -3.36
N MET A 46 -7.71 -10.31 -4.25
CA MET A 46 -7.91 -8.94 -4.77
C MET A 46 -8.28 -7.93 -3.68
N GLU A 47 -8.71 -8.41 -2.52
CA GLU A 47 -8.99 -7.64 -1.31
C GLU A 47 -7.72 -7.19 -0.56
N PHE A 48 -6.57 -7.83 -0.79
CA PHE A 48 -5.32 -7.55 -0.09
C PHE A 48 -4.56 -6.38 -0.73
N VAL A 49 -5.03 -5.18 -0.43
CA VAL A 49 -4.46 -3.94 -0.95
C VAL A 49 -3.51 -3.30 0.07
N GLN A 50 -2.26 -3.06 -0.34
CA GLN A 50 -1.26 -2.41 0.50
C GLN A 50 -1.40 -0.88 0.46
N TYR A 51 -1.28 -0.24 1.63
CA TYR A 51 -1.19 1.20 1.77
C TYR A 51 0.23 1.60 2.15
N HIS A 52 0.75 2.65 1.51
CA HIS A 52 2.03 3.23 1.89
C HIS A 52 1.80 4.37 2.89
N PRO A 53 2.43 4.34 4.08
CA PRO A 53 2.15 5.31 5.14
C PRO A 53 2.66 6.73 4.86
N THR A 54 3.63 6.88 3.94
CA THR A 54 4.31 8.15 3.64
C THR A 54 4.07 8.63 2.20
N GLY A 55 2.83 8.48 1.71
CA GLY A 55 2.40 9.11 0.47
C GLY A 55 2.18 10.61 0.64
N LEU A 56 2.65 11.41 -0.31
CA LEU A 56 2.40 12.85 -0.27
C LEU A 56 0.92 13.15 -0.49
N PRO A 57 0.31 13.98 0.37
CA PRO A 57 -1.08 14.39 0.23
C PRO A 57 -1.40 15.00 -1.14
N GLY A 58 -2.52 14.62 -1.73
CA GLY A 58 -3.02 15.17 -2.99
C GLY A 58 -2.32 14.63 -4.24
N SER A 59 -0.99 14.56 -4.26
CA SER A 59 -0.22 14.06 -5.41
C SER A 59 -0.06 12.55 -5.44
N GLY A 60 0.02 11.91 -4.28
CA GLY A 60 0.33 10.48 -4.18
C GLY A 60 1.80 10.15 -4.41
N ILE A 61 2.69 11.13 -4.59
CA ILE A 61 4.12 10.90 -4.75
C ILE A 61 4.67 10.22 -3.49
N LEU A 62 5.47 9.17 -3.68
CA LEU A 62 5.99 8.36 -2.58
C LEU A 62 7.19 9.06 -1.92
N MET A 63 7.11 9.27 -0.60
CA MET A 63 8.32 9.47 0.19
C MET A 63 8.87 8.12 0.61
N THR A 64 10.16 7.88 0.30
CA THR A 64 10.81 6.58 0.51
C THR A 64 10.68 6.11 1.95
N GLU A 65 10.53 4.80 2.14
CA GLU A 65 10.61 4.18 3.46
C GLU A 65 11.95 4.45 4.14
N GLY A 66 13.01 4.70 3.35
CA GLY A 66 14.29 5.19 3.86
C GLY A 66 14.16 6.45 4.70
N CYS A 67 13.18 7.34 4.44
CA CYS A 67 12.94 8.50 5.30
C CYS A 67 12.63 8.09 6.75
N ARG A 68 11.89 6.99 6.97
CA ARG A 68 11.63 6.46 8.32
C ARG A 68 12.86 5.73 8.88
N GLY A 69 13.55 4.95 8.04
CA GLY A 69 14.74 4.20 8.44
C GLY A 69 15.92 5.07 8.85
N GLU A 70 16.14 6.20 8.16
CA GLU A 70 17.17 7.19 8.48
C GLU A 70 16.77 8.12 9.64
N GLY A 71 15.63 7.85 10.29
CA GLY A 71 15.24 8.53 11.52
C GLY A 71 14.12 9.57 11.37
N GLY A 72 13.41 9.62 10.26
CA GLY A 72 12.17 10.39 10.15
C GLY A 72 11.14 9.91 11.17
N ILE A 73 10.37 10.84 11.71
CA ILE A 73 9.33 10.58 12.73
C ILE A 73 7.95 10.89 12.17
N LEU A 74 6.95 10.12 12.58
CA LEU A 74 5.55 10.41 12.26
C LEU A 74 4.91 11.15 13.42
N VAL A 75 4.53 12.40 13.16
CA VAL A 75 3.85 13.27 14.13
C VAL A 75 2.45 13.62 13.64
N ASN A 76 1.55 13.84 14.58
CA ASN A 76 0.22 14.35 14.27
C ASN A 76 0.23 15.88 14.14
N LYS A 77 -0.95 16.47 13.87
CA LYS A 77 -1.13 17.92 13.73
C LYS A 77 -0.69 18.77 14.94
N ASN A 78 -0.55 18.17 16.12
CA ASN A 78 -0.14 18.83 17.35
C ASN A 78 1.37 18.62 17.64
N GLY A 79 2.12 18.01 16.72
CA GLY A 79 3.52 17.64 16.92
C GLY A 79 3.72 16.39 17.76
N TYR A 80 2.65 15.69 18.15
CA TYR A 80 2.75 14.49 18.98
C TYR A 80 3.09 13.25 18.16
N ARG A 81 4.09 12.48 18.62
CA ARG A 81 4.59 11.26 17.99
C ARG A 81 3.69 10.07 18.28
N TYR A 82 2.62 9.96 17.52
CA TYR A 82 1.49 9.07 17.81
C TYR A 82 1.78 7.57 17.76
N LEU A 83 2.86 7.11 17.13
CA LEU A 83 3.19 5.67 17.06
C LEU A 83 3.57 5.06 18.43
N GLN A 84 3.85 5.91 19.43
CA GLN A 84 4.08 5.52 20.82
C GLN A 84 2.86 4.79 21.41
N ASP A 85 1.65 5.17 20.99
CA ASP A 85 0.40 4.59 21.48
C ASP A 85 0.04 3.24 20.82
N TYR A 86 0.81 2.81 19.82
CA TYR A 86 0.48 1.65 18.98
C TYR A 86 1.22 0.37 19.39
N GLY A 87 1.92 0.38 20.52
CA GLY A 87 2.70 -0.77 20.98
C GLY A 87 3.82 -1.15 20.01
N MET A 88 4.41 -0.17 19.33
CA MET A 88 5.43 -0.37 18.29
C MET A 88 6.87 -0.41 18.83
N GLY A 89 7.04 -0.50 20.14
CA GLY A 89 8.33 -0.48 20.83
C GLY A 89 8.46 0.68 21.81
N PRO A 90 9.59 0.76 22.54
CA PRO A 90 9.84 1.82 23.51
C PRO A 90 9.99 3.17 22.80
N GLU A 91 9.58 4.24 23.49
CA GLU A 91 9.84 5.59 23.03
C GLU A 91 11.35 5.81 22.92
N THR A 92 11.79 6.22 21.74
CA THR A 92 13.19 6.54 21.47
C THR A 92 13.38 8.06 21.52
N PRO A 93 14.29 8.60 22.35
CA PRO A 93 14.54 10.05 22.39
C PRO A 93 14.90 10.60 21.00
N LEU A 94 14.46 11.82 20.72
CA LEU A 94 14.80 12.52 19.48
C LEU A 94 16.27 12.95 19.51
N GLY A 95 17.00 12.69 18.42
CA GLY A 95 18.39 13.13 18.26
C GLY A 95 19.45 12.17 18.83
N GLU A 96 19.06 11.09 19.50
CA GLU A 96 19.98 10.05 19.96
C GLU A 96 20.16 8.96 18.88
N PRO A 97 21.37 8.40 18.70
CA PRO A 97 21.65 7.30 17.77
C PRO A 97 21.16 5.97 18.37
N LYS A 98 19.85 5.87 18.58
CA LYS A 98 19.16 4.67 19.05
C LYS A 98 18.21 4.16 17.96
N ASN A 99 18.09 2.85 17.86
CA ASN A 99 17.20 2.23 16.88
C ASN A 99 15.76 2.68 17.10
N LYS A 100 15.13 3.20 16.05
CA LYS A 100 13.73 3.67 16.08
C LYS A 100 12.81 2.53 15.72
N TYR A 101 12.39 1.78 16.73
CA TYR A 101 11.53 0.60 16.57
C TYR A 101 10.15 0.95 16.02
N MET A 102 9.61 2.11 16.43
CA MET A 102 8.22 2.46 16.17
C MET A 102 7.95 2.77 14.69
N GLU A 103 8.79 3.62 14.09
CA GLU A 103 8.68 4.03 12.69
C GLU A 103 9.12 2.95 11.72
N LEU A 104 9.90 1.96 12.17
CA LEU A 104 10.30 0.79 11.39
C LEU A 104 9.30 -0.38 11.53
N GLY A 105 8.15 -0.15 12.17
CA GLY A 105 7.10 -1.14 12.29
C GLY A 105 6.53 -1.59 10.94
N PRO A 106 5.83 -2.74 10.91
CA PRO A 106 5.16 -3.24 9.71
C PRO A 106 4.28 -2.20 9.01
N ARG A 107 4.33 -2.13 7.68
CA ARG A 107 3.61 -1.11 6.89
C ARG A 107 2.11 -1.11 7.18
N ASP A 108 1.49 -2.27 7.33
CA ASP A 108 0.07 -2.40 7.67
C ASP A 108 -0.24 -1.70 9.00
N LYS A 109 0.59 -1.89 10.01
CA LYS A 109 0.42 -1.28 11.33
C LYS A 109 0.68 0.23 11.31
N VAL A 110 1.73 0.69 10.63
CA VAL A 110 2.06 2.12 10.49
C VAL A 110 1.02 2.85 9.62
N SER A 111 0.40 2.14 8.67
CA SER A 111 -0.65 2.66 7.78
C SER A 111 -2.03 2.81 8.43
N ARG A 112 -2.21 2.34 9.67
CA ARG A 112 -3.52 2.41 10.35
C ARG A 112 -3.85 3.85 10.78
N PRO A 113 -5.13 4.26 10.71
CA PRO A 113 -5.56 5.56 11.20
C PRO A 113 -5.13 5.80 12.64
N SER A 114 -4.57 6.98 12.90
CA SER A 114 -4.37 7.50 14.25
C SER A 114 -5.72 7.57 14.98
N GLY A 115 -5.96 6.69 15.96
CA GLY A 115 -7.23 6.53 16.69
C GLY A 115 -7.88 5.14 16.68
N THR A 116 -7.23 4.09 16.15
CA THR A 116 -7.75 2.70 16.22
C THR A 116 -7.22 1.90 17.42
N SER A 117 -6.68 2.57 18.44
CA SER A 117 -6.58 2.00 19.79
C SER A 117 -8.01 1.87 20.33
N GLY A 118 -8.42 0.65 20.67
CA GLY A 118 -9.74 0.39 21.24
C GLY A 118 -9.95 1.19 22.53
N GLY A 119 -10.66 2.31 22.45
CA GLY A 119 -11.00 3.13 23.60
C GLY A 119 -11.16 4.62 23.29
N LYS A 120 -12.43 5.04 23.19
CA LYS A 120 -12.94 6.42 23.34
C LYS A 120 -12.42 7.48 22.36
N GLY A 121 -13.18 7.69 21.29
CA GLY A 121 -13.16 8.94 20.53
C GLY A 121 -13.73 8.79 19.14
N THR A 122 -14.89 9.39 18.89
CA THR A 122 -15.56 9.43 17.58
C THR A 122 -14.61 9.94 16.50
N PRO A 123 -14.48 9.29 15.33
CA PRO A 123 -13.56 9.74 14.29
C PRO A 123 -14.10 11.04 13.68
N SER A 124 -13.51 12.18 14.02
CA SER A 124 -13.85 13.43 13.33
C SER A 124 -13.21 13.44 11.94
N ARG A 125 -14.03 13.73 10.93
CA ARG A 125 -13.82 13.72 9.47
C ARG A 125 -12.60 14.49 8.91
N ARG A 126 -11.67 14.97 9.74
CA ARG A 126 -10.53 15.84 9.35
C ARG A 126 -9.16 15.37 9.85
N ARG A 127 -9.03 14.12 10.33
CA ARG A 127 -7.76 13.55 10.81
C ARG A 127 -7.31 12.40 9.91
N ALA A 128 -6.71 12.73 8.77
CA ALA A 128 -6.07 11.71 7.94
C ALA A 128 -4.63 12.15 7.67
N ALA A 129 -3.66 11.39 8.18
CA ALA A 129 -2.40 11.25 7.45
C ALA A 129 -2.81 10.80 6.05
N THR A 130 -2.29 11.43 5.00
CA THR A 130 -2.81 11.14 3.66
C THR A 130 -2.22 9.83 3.19
N TRP A 131 -3.01 8.78 3.29
CA TRP A 131 -2.65 7.43 2.92
C TRP A 131 -2.69 7.32 1.40
N SER A 132 -1.59 6.94 0.78
CA SER A 132 -1.57 6.60 -0.64
C SER A 132 -1.60 5.09 -0.78
N THR A 133 -2.58 4.57 -1.52
CA THR A 133 -2.67 3.15 -1.82
C THR A 133 -1.61 2.74 -2.84
N SER A 134 -0.91 1.63 -2.59
CA SER A 134 -0.06 0.97 -3.58
C SER A 134 -0.58 -0.46 -3.79
N ILE A 135 -1.30 -0.70 -4.90
CA ILE A 135 -1.64 -2.07 -5.30
C ILE A 135 -0.44 -2.67 -6.04
N SER A 136 0.32 -3.54 -5.38
CA SER A 136 1.16 -4.52 -6.07
C SER A 136 0.30 -5.77 -6.30
N ALA A 137 0.24 -6.22 -7.54
CA ALA A 137 -0.69 -7.22 -8.05
C ALA A 137 -0.66 -8.56 -7.31
N THR A 138 -1.83 -9.19 -7.32
CA THR A 138 -2.12 -10.52 -6.82
C THR A 138 -1.97 -11.59 -7.90
N SER A 139 -1.41 -12.75 -7.53
CA SER A 139 -1.14 -13.86 -8.44
C SER A 139 -2.43 -14.52 -8.96
N ALA A 140 -2.51 -14.82 -10.27
CA ALA A 140 -3.56 -15.69 -10.81
C ALA A 140 -3.05 -17.16 -10.84
N ARG A 141 -3.93 -18.14 -10.56
CA ARG A 141 -3.57 -19.56 -10.59
C ARG A 141 -3.97 -20.16 -11.95
N LYS A 142 -3.07 -20.95 -12.55
CA LYS A 142 -3.29 -21.67 -13.81
C LYS A 142 -4.47 -22.65 -13.68
N THR A 143 -5.55 -22.45 -14.45
CA THR A 143 -6.55 -23.49 -14.72
C THR A 143 -6.08 -24.32 -15.93
N ALA A 144 -6.24 -25.64 -15.85
CA ALA A 144 -5.76 -26.58 -16.87
C ALA A 144 -6.36 -26.25 -18.25
N GLY A 145 -5.52 -25.92 -19.22
CA GLY A 145 -5.90 -25.67 -20.61
C GLY A 145 -5.52 -24.29 -21.18
N ALA A 146 -5.16 -23.31 -20.36
CA ALA A 146 -4.74 -21.98 -20.84
C ALA A 146 -3.20 -21.81 -20.79
N SER A 147 -2.59 -21.49 -21.93
CA SER A 147 -1.14 -21.19 -22.07
C SER A 147 -0.75 -19.77 -21.60
N ALA A 148 -1.56 -19.13 -20.76
CA ALA A 148 -1.32 -17.78 -20.25
C ALA A 148 -0.85 -17.82 -18.79
N VAL A 149 0.37 -17.33 -18.54
CA VAL A 149 0.88 -17.12 -17.18
C VAL A 149 0.68 -15.66 -16.83
N TYR A 150 -0.06 -15.41 -15.75
CA TYR A 150 -0.20 -14.08 -15.13
C TYR A 150 0.77 -14.04 -13.95
N LEU A 151 1.68 -13.05 -13.96
CA LEU A 151 2.62 -12.79 -12.87
C LEU A 151 2.19 -11.54 -12.10
#